data_AF-A0A8T1T4P8-F1
#
_entry.id   AF-A0A8T1T4P8-F1
#
_cell.length_a   1.000
_cell.length_b   1.000
_cell.length_c   1.000
_cell.angle_alpha   90.00
_cell.angle_beta   90.00
_cell.angle_gamma   90.00
#
_symmetry.space_group_name_H-M   'P 1'
#
loop_
_entity.id
_entity.type
_entity.pdbx_description
1 polymer ?
#
loop_
_entity_poly.entity_id
_entity_poly.type
_entity_poly.pdbx_seq_one_letter_code
_entity_poly.pdbx_strand_id
1 'polypeptide(L)'
;MDAANCRFPKLSMQWLLAVFICLLTWGSPGVYGYFLRSSSRCMLIPRSMALCHDIGYSEMRIPNLLEHETMAEVIQQSSSWLPLLARECHPDARIFLCSLFAPICLDR
;
A
#
# COMPACT_ATOMS: atom_id res chain seq x y z
N MET A 1 11.21 -28.44 0.70
CA MET A 1 10.13 -27.45 0.94
C MET A 1 10.85 -26.13 0.99
N ASP A 2 11.02 -25.55 -0.19
CA ASP A 2 12.22 -24.78 -0.52
C ASP A 2 11.98 -23.30 -0.26
N ALA A 3 12.80 -22.72 0.63
CA ALA A 3 12.84 -21.29 0.89
C ALA A 3 13.07 -20.57 -0.44
N ALA A 4 12.04 -19.92 -0.96
CA ALA A 4 12.14 -19.08 -2.13
C ALA A 4 13.21 -18.01 -1.86
N ASN A 5 14.14 -17.86 -2.80
CA ASN A 5 15.25 -16.92 -2.74
C ASN A 5 14.71 -15.47 -2.64
N CYS A 6 14.46 -15.01 -1.42
CA CYS A 6 14.02 -13.65 -1.08
C CYS A 6 15.15 -12.67 -1.33
N ARG A 7 15.41 -12.40 -2.61
CA ARG A 7 16.43 -11.47 -3.05
C ARG A 7 15.71 -10.26 -3.60
N PHE A 8 15.65 -9.21 -2.81
CA PHE A 8 15.32 -7.90 -3.36
C PHE A 8 16.41 -7.56 -4.38
N PRO A 9 16.08 -7.28 -5.65
CA PRO A 9 17.07 -6.78 -6.57
C PRO A 9 17.65 -5.51 -5.94
N LYS A 10 18.94 -5.51 -5.60
CA LYS A 10 19.64 -4.27 -5.28
C LYS A 10 19.60 -3.45 -6.55
N LEU A 11 18.66 -2.51 -6.64
CA LEU A 11 18.68 -1.49 -7.67
C LEU A 11 20.01 -0.76 -7.46
N SER A 12 20.99 -1.01 -8.34
CA SER A 12 22.31 -0.42 -8.19
C SER A 12 22.16 1.10 -8.26
N MET A 13 22.54 1.75 -7.15
CA MET A 13 22.39 3.19 -6.92
C MET A 13 23.08 4.07 -7.98
N GLN A 14 23.94 3.48 -8.83
CA GLN A 14 24.58 4.15 -9.96
C GLN A 14 23.59 4.70 -11.00
N TRP A 15 22.40 4.11 -11.17
CA TRP A 15 21.40 4.60 -12.14
C TRP A 15 20.58 5.79 -11.62
N LEU A 16 20.47 5.96 -10.29
CA LEU A 16 19.68 7.02 -9.67
C LEU A 16 20.28 8.41 -9.91
N LEU A 17 21.61 8.52 -9.96
CA LEU A 17 22.30 9.78 -10.22
C LEU A 17 22.05 10.32 -11.65
N ALA A 18 21.95 9.43 -12.64
CA ALA A 18 21.68 9.81 -14.02
C ALA A 18 20.24 10.33 -14.21
N VAL A 19 19.27 9.73 -13.52
CA VAL A 19 17.87 10.17 -13.54
C VAL A 19 17.70 11.51 -12.82
N PHE A 20 18.42 11.73 -11.71
CA PHE A 20 18.39 12.98 -10.95
C PHE A 20 18.86 14.19 -11.78
N ILE A 21 19.90 14.02 -12.60
CA ILE A 21 20.41 15.05 -13.50
C ILE A 21 19.36 15.43 -14.57
N CYS A 22 18.56 14.46 -15.03
CA CYS A 22 17.52 14.67 -16.04
C CYS A 22 16.30 15.43 -15.50
N LEU A 23 15.94 15.18 -14.23
CA LEU A 23 14.83 15.83 -13.56
C LEU A 23 15.11 17.30 -13.21
N LEU A 24 16.37 17.66 -12.94
CA LEU A 24 16.76 19.05 -12.64
C LEU A 24 16.65 19.99 -13.85
N THR A 25 16.54 19.47 -15.08
CA THR A 25 16.43 20.29 -16.30
C THR A 25 15.00 20.54 -16.78
N TRP A 26 13.99 19.84 -16.25
CA TRP A 26 12.57 20.05 -16.56
C TRP A 26 11.81 20.40 -15.29
N GLY A 27 11.91 21.66 -14.88
CA GLY A 27 11.01 22.22 -13.86
C GLY A 27 9.66 22.56 -14.48
N SER A 28 8.59 21.93 -14.01
CA SER A 28 7.23 22.41 -14.28
C SER A 28 6.56 22.90 -12.98
N PRO A 29 6.00 24.11 -12.99
CA PRO A 29 5.25 24.69 -11.88
C PRO A 29 3.79 24.20 -11.94
N GLY A 30 3.26 23.67 -10.83
CA GLY A 30 1.81 23.45 -10.72
C GLY A 30 1.41 22.19 -9.98
N VAL A 31 1.52 22.18 -8.66
CA VAL A 31 0.82 21.22 -7.79
C VAL A 31 0.27 21.96 -6.56
N TYR A 32 -0.49 23.03 -6.80
CA TYR A 32 -1.30 23.68 -5.76
C TYR A 32 -2.78 23.45 -6.08
N GLY A 33 -3.35 22.37 -5.56
CA GLY A 33 -4.80 22.31 -5.38
C GLY A 33 -5.49 21.09 -5.95
N TYR A 34 -5.58 20.02 -5.15
CA TYR A 34 -6.76 19.14 -5.11
C TYR A 34 -6.95 18.51 -3.72
N PHE A 35 -6.65 19.23 -2.61
CA PHE A 35 -7.04 18.74 -1.27
C PHE A 35 -8.52 19.05 -0.99
N LEU A 36 -9.42 18.57 -1.85
CA LEU A 36 -10.79 18.32 -1.41
C LEU A 36 -10.70 17.13 -0.46
N ARG A 37 -10.65 17.43 0.83
CA ARG A 37 -10.54 16.44 1.90
C ARG A 37 -11.80 15.57 1.89
N SER A 38 -11.75 14.46 1.16
CA SER A 38 -12.78 13.42 1.19
C SER A 38 -13.02 13.02 2.64
N SER A 39 -14.28 13.06 3.08
CA SER A 39 -14.65 12.69 4.44
C SER A 39 -14.31 11.22 4.64
N SER A 40 -13.35 10.93 5.51
CA SER A 40 -13.05 9.55 5.85
C SER A 40 -14.19 8.93 6.62
N ARG A 41 -14.54 7.69 6.27
CA ARG A 41 -15.52 6.86 6.99
C ARG A 41 -14.89 5.54 7.38
N CYS A 42 -15.44 4.92 8.41
CA CYS A 42 -15.00 3.60 8.85
C CYS A 42 -15.90 2.51 8.26
N MET A 43 -15.28 1.41 7.86
CA MET A 43 -15.96 0.23 7.32
C MET A 43 -15.35 -1.03 7.91
N LEU A 44 -16.16 -2.07 8.03
CA LEU A 44 -15.69 -3.40 8.43
C LEU A 44 -14.74 -3.99 7.38
N ILE A 45 -13.70 -4.68 7.83
CA ILE A 45 -12.81 -5.47 6.99
C ILE A 45 -13.52 -6.79 6.65
N PRO A 46 -13.96 -7.00 5.41
CA PRO A 46 -14.71 -8.19 5.05
C PRO A 46 -13.80 -9.41 4.99
N ARG A 47 -14.38 -10.60 5.21
CA ARG A 47 -13.66 -11.89 5.11
C ARG A 47 -13.05 -12.13 3.72
N SER A 48 -13.62 -11.51 2.68
CA SER A 48 -13.09 -11.56 1.31
C SER A 48 -11.77 -10.80 1.13
N MET A 49 -11.41 -9.90 2.05
CA MET A 49 -10.13 -9.20 2.03
C MET A 49 -9.03 -10.06 2.67
N ALA A 50 -8.62 -11.12 1.96
CA ALA A 50 -7.68 -12.13 2.46
C ALA A 50 -6.36 -11.55 2.98
N LEU A 51 -5.91 -10.40 2.47
CA LEU A 51 -4.68 -9.74 2.92
C LEU A 51 -4.77 -9.32 4.42
N CYS A 52 -5.88 -8.72 4.81
CA CYS A 52 -6.00 -7.97 6.07
C CYS A 52 -7.17 -8.39 6.96
N HIS A 53 -7.92 -9.42 6.59
CA HIS A 53 -8.89 -10.00 7.51
C HIS A 53 -8.17 -10.62 8.72
N ASP A 54 -8.69 -10.38 9.93
CA ASP A 54 -8.16 -10.93 11.19
C ASP A 54 -6.70 -10.52 11.48
N ILE A 55 -6.46 -9.20 11.55
CA ILE A 55 -5.15 -8.58 11.86
C ILE A 55 -5.10 -7.87 13.22
N GLY A 56 -6.09 -8.12 14.09
CA GLY A 56 -6.18 -7.51 15.43
C GLY A 56 -7.16 -6.34 15.54
N TYR A 57 -7.81 -5.94 14.45
CA TYR A 57 -8.95 -5.02 14.45
C TYR A 57 -9.91 -5.38 13.31
N SER A 58 -11.17 -4.95 13.43
CA SER A 58 -12.25 -5.30 12.51
C SER A 58 -12.68 -4.17 11.58
N GLU A 59 -12.26 -2.93 11.85
CA GLU A 59 -12.68 -1.74 11.11
C GLU A 59 -11.50 -0.95 10.57
N MET A 60 -11.64 -0.48 9.34
CA MET A 60 -10.64 0.31 8.64
C MET A 60 -11.23 1.60 8.09
N ARG A 61 -10.36 2.59 7.88
CA ARG A 61 -10.70 3.86 7.27
C ARG A 61 -10.71 3.75 5.74
N ILE A 62 -11.74 4.32 5.11
CA ILE A 62 -11.85 4.58 3.67
C ILE A 62 -12.01 6.09 3.43
N PRO A 63 -11.35 6.69 2.42
CA PRO A 63 -10.38 6.07 1.52
C PRO A 63 -9.09 5.66 2.26
N ASN A 64 -8.42 4.60 1.81
CA ASN A 64 -7.17 4.13 2.45
C ASN A 64 -5.97 5.05 2.08
N LEU A 65 -4.74 4.69 2.48
CA LEU A 65 -3.55 5.52 2.21
C LEU A 65 -3.12 5.51 0.73
N LEU A 66 -3.72 4.63 -0.07
CA LEU A 66 -3.56 4.55 -1.51
C LEU A 66 -4.76 5.17 -2.24
N GLU A 67 -5.60 5.92 -1.51
CA GLU A 67 -6.76 6.66 -2.03
C GLU A 67 -7.87 5.81 -2.66
N HIS A 68 -7.89 4.49 -2.40
CA HIS A 68 -9.00 3.64 -2.84
C HIS A 68 -10.28 3.99 -2.07
N GLU A 69 -11.36 4.31 -2.78
CA GLU A 69 -12.61 4.83 -2.20
C GLU A 69 -13.67 3.75 -1.94
N THR A 70 -13.51 2.58 -2.55
CA THR A 70 -14.48 1.47 -2.47
C THR A 70 -13.85 0.19 -1.95
N MET A 71 -14.62 -0.60 -1.21
CA MET A 71 -14.14 -1.87 -0.68
C MET A 71 -13.82 -2.89 -1.80
N ALA A 72 -14.58 -2.86 -2.89
CA ALA A 72 -14.35 -3.76 -4.03
C ALA A 72 -12.96 -3.54 -4.64
N GLU A 73 -12.59 -2.27 -4.85
CA GLU A 73 -11.27 -1.87 -5.33
C GLU A 73 -10.16 -2.27 -4.35
N VAL A 74 -10.34 -1.99 -3.06
CA VAL A 74 -9.41 -2.38 -1.99
C VAL A 74 -9.15 -3.90 -2.01
N ILE A 75 -10.21 -4.72 -2.09
CA ILE A 75 -10.11 -6.18 -2.15
C ILE A 75 -9.37 -6.63 -3.41
N GLN A 76 -9.77 -6.10 -4.57
CA GLN A 76 -9.18 -6.47 -5.86
C GLN A 76 -7.68 -6.13 -5.91
N GLN A 77 -7.30 -4.91 -5.54
CA GLN A 77 -5.91 -4.45 -5.58
C GLN A 77 -5.05 -5.14 -4.53
N SER A 78 -5.56 -5.32 -3.31
CA SER A 78 -4.81 -6.00 -2.23
C SER A 78 -4.50 -7.46 -2.55
N SER A 79 -5.38 -8.16 -3.28
CA SER A 79 -5.19 -9.57 -3.64
C SER A 79 -3.91 -9.84 -4.45
N SER A 80 -3.43 -8.85 -5.22
CA SER A 80 -2.22 -8.96 -6.04
C SER A 80 -0.95 -9.19 -5.22
N TRP A 81 -0.98 -8.86 -3.92
CA TRP A 81 0.15 -9.01 -3.00
C TRP A 81 0.22 -10.39 -2.32
N LEU A 82 -0.85 -11.19 -2.39
CA LEU A 82 -0.90 -12.51 -1.74
C LEU A 82 0.19 -13.47 -2.24
N PRO A 83 0.49 -13.57 -3.55
CA PRO A 83 1.56 -14.43 -4.04
C PRO A 83 2.94 -14.04 -3.49
N LEU A 84 3.18 -12.74 -3.24
CA LEU A 84 4.42 -12.26 -2.65
C LEU A 84 4.49 -12.60 -1.15
N LEU A 85 3.39 -12.43 -0.42
CA LEU A 85 3.32 -12.81 1.01
C LEU A 85 3.52 -14.32 1.23
N ALA A 86 3.01 -15.15 0.32
CA ALA A 86 3.21 -16.60 0.36
C ALA A 86 4.69 -17.03 0.22
N ARG A 87 5.60 -16.10 -0.13
CA ARG A 87 7.06 -16.35 -0.12
C ARG A 87 7.69 -16.15 1.24
N GLU A 88 6.96 -15.55 2.19
CA GLU A 88 7.35 -15.37 3.59
C GLU A 88 8.72 -14.68 3.78
N CYS A 89 9.04 -13.72 2.89
CA CYS A 89 10.33 -13.06 2.90
C CYS A 89 10.59 -12.18 4.13
N HIS A 90 9.53 -11.72 4.81
CA HIS A 90 9.64 -10.92 6.03
C HIS A 90 8.39 -11.13 6.90
N PRO A 91 8.53 -11.33 8.22
CA PRO A 91 7.39 -11.58 9.12
C PRO A 91 6.39 -10.42 9.13
N ASP A 92 6.88 -9.19 9.03
CA ASP A 92 6.04 -7.98 9.10
C ASP A 92 5.46 -7.54 7.74
N ALA A 93 5.73 -8.26 6.65
CA ALA A 93 5.28 -7.83 5.31
C ALA A 93 3.76 -7.69 5.24
N ARG A 94 3.02 -8.59 5.90
CA ARG A 94 1.55 -8.54 5.95
C ARG A 94 1.06 -7.30 6.69
N ILE A 95 1.61 -7.04 7.88
CA ILE A 95 1.22 -5.89 8.71
C ILE A 95 1.58 -4.57 8.01
N PHE A 96 2.75 -4.51 7.37
CA PHE A 96 3.16 -3.38 6.55
C PHE A 96 2.14 -3.09 5.44
N LEU A 97 1.75 -4.09 4.64
CA LEU A 97 0.77 -3.90 3.58
C LEU A 97 -0.61 -3.50 4.14
N CYS A 98 -1.03 -4.07 5.28
CA CYS A 98 -2.30 -3.69 5.89
C CYS A 98 -2.31 -2.27 6.45
N SER A 99 -1.16 -1.71 6.86
CA SER A 99 -1.08 -0.29 7.22
C SER A 99 -1.45 0.64 6.06
N LEU A 100 -1.21 0.20 4.81
CA LEU A 100 -1.53 0.94 3.59
C LEU A 100 -2.98 0.68 3.12
N PHE A 101 -3.34 -0.60 3.01
CA PHE A 101 -4.62 -1.01 2.42
C PHE A 101 -5.80 -0.93 3.39
N ALA A 102 -5.57 -1.17 4.68
CA ALA A 102 -6.60 -1.28 5.71
C ALA A 102 -6.26 -0.48 6.98
N PRO A 103 -5.92 0.83 6.90
CA PRO A 103 -5.49 1.61 8.06
C PRO A 103 -6.56 1.61 9.16
N ILE A 104 -6.12 1.60 10.43
CA ILE A 104 -7.00 1.62 11.61
C ILE A 104 -7.99 2.78 11.52
N CYS A 105 -9.26 2.50 11.82
CA CYS A 105 -10.26 3.52 12.08
C CYS A 105 -9.96 4.20 13.43
N LEU A 106 -9.76 5.52 13.41
CA LEU A 106 -9.70 6.32 14.62
C LEU A 106 -11.03 7.07 14.75
N ASP A 107 -11.77 6.81 15.82
CA ASP A 107 -12.90 7.64 16.19
C ASP A 107 -12.40 9.07 16.43
N ARG A 108 -13.07 10.04 15.80
CA ARG A 108 -12.83 11.47 16.05
C ARG A 108 -13.80 12.00 17.09
#